data_AF-A0A8T5D8Y2-F1
#
_entry.id   AF-A0A8T5D8Y2-F1
#
_cell.length_a   1.000
_cell.length_b   1.000
_cell.length_c   1.000
_cell.angle_alpha   90.00
_cell.angle_beta   90.00
_cell.angle_gamma   90.00
#
_symmetry.space_group_name_H-M   'P 1'
#
loop_
_entity.id
_entity.type
_entity.pdbx_description
1 polymer ?
#
loop_
_entity_poly.entity_id
_entity_poly.type
_entity_poly.pdbx_seq_one_letter_code
_entity_poly.pdbx_strand_id
1 'polypeptide(L)' 'MSDKVQIKISKELFDKVKEKITGTSISTVEEYIELLLENEFPEETEYTKEEEELIRERLRRLGYIE' A
#
# COMPACT_ATOMS: atom_id res chain seq x y z
N MET A 1 13.66 11.03 -4.20
CA MET A 1 14.10 10.51 -2.88
C MET A 1 12.94 10.78 -1.95
N SER A 2 12.28 9.76 -1.41
CA SER A 2 11.18 9.96 -0.47
C SER A 2 11.77 10.50 0.84
N ASP A 3 11.27 11.65 1.29
CA ASP A 3 11.57 12.20 2.61
C ASP A 3 11.07 11.21 3.67
N LYS A 4 11.95 10.76 4.57
CA LYS A 4 11.59 9.85 5.67
C LYS A 4 11.70 10.58 7.01
N VAL A 5 10.74 10.34 7.89
CA VAL A 5 10.70 10.90 9.25
C VAL A 5 11.01 9.81 10.29
N GLN A 6 11.73 10.16 11.36
CA GLN A 6 11.96 9.23 12.46
C GLN A 6 10.77 9.20 13.41
N ILE A 7 10.25 8.01 13.66
CA ILE A 7 9.19 7.76 14.65
C ILE A 7 9.73 6.90 15.79
N LYS A 8 9.22 7.14 17.00
CA LYS A 8 9.50 6.26 18.16
C LYS A 8 8.31 5.33 18.35
N ILE A 9 8.59 4.04 18.47
CA ILE A 9 7.59 3.02 18.79
C ILE A 9 8.01 2.26 20.04
N SER A 10 7.04 1.66 20.74
CA SER A 10 7.32 0.83 21.90
C SER A 10 8.21 -0.36 21.52
N LYS A 11 9.20 -0.66 22.35
CA LYS A 11 10.14 -1.76 22.11
C LYS A 11 9.42 -3.11 21.91
N GLU A 12 8.39 -3.37 22.70
CA GLU A 12 7.57 -4.59 22.56
C GLU A 12 6.91 -4.73 21.19
N LEU A 13 6.45 -3.62 20.58
CA LEU A 13 5.88 -3.64 19.24
C LEU A 13 6.95 -3.90 18.18
N PHE A 14 8.12 -3.26 18.32
CA PHE A 14 9.25 -3.47 17.43
C PHE A 14 9.68 -4.95 17.41
N ASP A 15 9.83 -5.57 18.58
CA ASP A 15 10.22 -6.97 18.70
C ASP A 15 9.17 -7.91 18.07
N LYS A 16 7.87 -7.67 18.32
CA LYS A 16 6.78 -8.44 17.67
C LYS A 16 6.80 -8.34 16.16
N VAL A 17 7.02 -7.13 15.62
CA VAL A 17 7.11 -6.94 14.16
C VAL A 17 8.36 -7.64 13.62
N LYS A 18 9.49 -7.54 14.31
CA LYS A 18 10.73 -8.21 13.93
C LYS A 18 10.57 -9.73 13.85
N GLU A 19 9.90 -10.34 14.82
CA GLU A 19 9.55 -11.77 14.78
C GLU A 19 8.63 -12.07 13.60
N LYS A 20 7.62 -11.23 13.35
CA LYS A 20 6.64 -11.43 12.27
C LYS A 20 7.25 -11.36 10.87
N ILE A 21 8.24 -10.49 10.65
CA ILE A 21 8.93 -10.35 9.34
C ILE A 21 10.00 -11.43 9.13
N THR A 22 10.38 -12.16 10.18
CA THR A 22 11.41 -13.21 10.08
C THR A 22 10.92 -14.33 9.16
N GLY A 23 11.63 -14.57 8.06
CA GLY A 23 11.24 -15.55 7.04
C GLY A 23 10.34 -14.99 5.92
N THR A 24 10.05 -13.70 5.93
CA THR A 24 9.39 -13.01 4.81
C THR A 24 10.41 -12.30 3.91
N SER A 25 9.95 -11.77 2.78
CA SER A 25 10.78 -10.92 1.90
C SER A 25 11.05 -9.53 2.47
N ILE A 26 10.44 -9.17 3.61
CA ILE A 26 10.59 -7.85 4.23
C ILE A 26 11.84 -7.85 5.10
N SER A 27 12.75 -6.94 4.81
CA SER A 27 14.08 -6.93 5.44
C SER A 27 14.16 -6.06 6.69
N THR A 28 13.23 -5.12 6.86
CA THR A 28 13.25 -4.16 7.97
C THR A 28 11.87 -3.92 8.57
N VAL A 29 11.84 -3.54 9.85
CA VAL A 29 10.60 -3.14 10.53
C VAL A 29 10.01 -1.88 9.90
N GLU A 30 10.85 -0.97 9.41
CA GLU A 30 10.42 0.25 8.71
C GLU A 30 9.65 -0.09 7.43
N GLU A 31 10.16 -1.00 6.61
CA GLU A 31 9.50 -1.45 5.37
C GLU A 31 8.15 -2.14 5.66
N TYR A 32 8.08 -2.94 6.72
CA TYR A 32 6.80 -3.53 7.16
C TYR A 32 5.78 -2.46 7.57
N ILE A 33 6.21 -1.45 8.33
CA ILE A 33 5.33 -0.38 8.80
C ILE A 33 4.89 0.51 7.63
N GLU A 34 5.81 0.85 6.72
CA GLU A 34 5.53 1.61 5.51
C GLU A 34 4.44 0.91 4.67
N LEU A 35 4.62 -0.38 4.37
CA LEU A 35 3.63 -1.16 3.65
C LEU A 35 2.28 -1.27 4.38
N LEU A 36 2.29 -1.43 5.70
CA LEU A 36 1.06 -1.50 6.48
C LEU A 36 0.30 -0.17 6.46
N LEU A 37 1.02 0.95 6.53
CA LEU A 37 0.45 2.29 6.45
C LEU A 37 -0.01 2.64 5.03
N GLU A 38 0.69 2.20 3.98
CA GLU A 38 0.24 2.35 2.59
C GLU A 38 -1.06 1.57 2.33
N ASN A 39 -1.28 0.45 3.00
CA ASN A 39 -2.54 -0.30 2.90
C ASN A 39 -3.68 0.32 3.73
N GLU A 40 -3.35 0.94 4.89
CA GLU A 40 -4.33 1.60 5.76
C GLU A 40 -4.74 2.97 5.21
N PHE A 41 -3.78 3.69 4.65
CA PHE A 41 -3.95 4.94 3.92
C PHE A 41 -3.56 4.68 2.46
N PRO A 42 -4.38 3.91 1.72
CA PRO A 42 -4.18 3.85 0.28
C PRO A 42 -4.13 5.29 -0.21
N GLU A 43 -3.12 5.62 -1.03
CA GLU A 43 -3.26 6.82 -1.84
C GLU A 43 -4.66 6.71 -2.44
N GLU A 44 -5.51 7.70 -2.18
CA GLU A 44 -6.66 7.91 -3.02
C GLU A 44 -6.05 8.16 -4.40
N THR A 45 -5.77 7.07 -5.14
CA THR A 45 -5.99 7.07 -6.57
C THR A 45 -7.48 7.35 -6.66
N GLU A 46 -7.82 8.62 -6.53
CA GLU A 46 -8.81 9.26 -7.36
C GLU A 46 -8.39 8.84 -8.75
N TYR A 47 -8.80 7.65 -9.18
CA TYR A 47 -9.11 7.47 -10.58
C TYR A 47 -10.07 8.61 -10.80
N THR A 48 -9.56 9.67 -11.42
CA THR A 48 -10.41 10.78 -11.80
C THR A 48 -11.56 10.16 -12.54
N LYS A 49 -12.80 10.64 -12.38
CA LYS A 49 -13.98 10.04 -13.04
C LYS A 49 -13.71 9.72 -14.51
N GLU A 50 -12.83 10.49 -15.15
CA GLU A 50 -12.25 10.29 -16.47
C GLU A 50 -11.53 8.94 -16.67
N GLU A 51 -10.68 8.49 -15.74
CA GLU A 51 -10.00 7.20 -15.80
C GLU A 51 -10.96 6.02 -15.61
N GLU A 52 -11.92 6.13 -14.68
CA GLU A 52 -12.99 5.13 -14.55
C GLU A 52 -13.86 5.05 -15.81
N GLU A 53 -14.16 6.20 -16.45
CA GLU A 53 -14.94 6.24 -17.68
C GLU A 53 -14.17 5.66 -18.87
N LEU A 54 -12.86 5.91 -18.98
CA LEU A 54 -11.97 5.28 -19.97
C LEU A 54 -11.90 3.76 -19.79
N ILE A 55 -11.80 3.29 -18.55
CA ILE A 55 -11.81 1.85 -18.25
C ILE A 55 -13.18 1.25 -18.61
N ARG A 56 -14.28 1.93 -18.29
CA ARG A 56 -15.64 1.49 -18.62
C ARG A 56 -15.88 1.44 -20.13
N GLU A 57 -15.45 2.46 -20.88
CA GLU A 57 -15.47 2.49 -22.35
C GLU A 57 -14.68 1.30 -22.93
N ARG A 58 -13.48 1.05 -22.40
CA ARG A 58 -12.63 -0.05 -22.87
C ARG A 58 -13.23 -1.42 -22.57
N LEU A 59 -13.79 -1.61 -21.37
CA LEU A 59 -14.48 -2.84 -20.99
C LEU A 59 -15.75 -3.06 -21.81
N ARG A 60 -16.49 -2.00 -22.14
CA ARG A 60 -17.66 -2.05 -23.03
C ARG A 60 -17.29 -2.44 -24.45
N ARG A 61 -16.21 -1.88 -25.01
CA ARG A 61 -15.67 -2.27 -26.33
C ARG A 61 -15.22 -3.73 -26.37
N LEU A 62 -14.74 -4.24 -25.24
CA LEU A 62 -14.32 -5.63 -25.11
C LEU A 62 -15.47 -6.59 -24.73
N GLY A 63 -16.69 -6.08 -24.51
CA GLY A 63 -17.89 -6.89 -24.25
C GLY A 63 -17.99 -7.47 -22.83
N TYR A 64 -17.25 -6.92 -21.87
CA TYR A 64 -17.30 -7.39 -20.47
C TYR A 64 -18.43 -6.74 -19.66
N ILE A 65 -19.05 -5.68 -20.17
CA ILE A 65 -20.16 -4.94 -19.56
C ILE A 65 -21.06 -4.39 -20.67
N GLU A 66 -22.38 -4.44 -20.48
CA GLU A 66 -23.43 -4.03 -21.43
C GLU A 66 -23.86 -2.56 -21.23
#